data_AF-A0AAD9ZGE4-F1
#
_entry.id   AF-A0AAD9ZGE4-F1
#
_cell.length_a   1.000
_cell.length_b   1.000
_cell.length_c   1.000
_cell.angle_alpha   90.00
_cell.angle_beta   90.00
_cell.angle_gamma   90.00
#
_symmetry.space_group_name_H-M   'P 1'
#
loop_
_entity.id
_entity.type
_entity.pdbx_description
1 polymer ?
#
loop_
_entity_poly.entity_id
_entity_poly.type
_entity_poly.pdbx_seq_one_letter_code
_entity_poly.pdbx_strand_id
1 'polypeptide(L)'
;MATKNQRTYSRDKVVSELTSFYECLVELYLPSSALKYPPQGGWPDITPEYLAFMEKNDTIVDIIRHIPFIRQDEDSKPYQIYEKTSAVDYNGGTFHGIASLDKPYPDVADPLEEMTTLPSHVVTLAKTSGGRDGYYIFLDTERGTITYCDFQDGPEHTDLSQVGVKPGFHERVFKSSIEADALTTWFGSQ
;
A
#
# COMPACT_ATOMS: atom_id res chain seq x y z
N MET A 1 -28.89 4.87 18.78
CA MET A 1 -27.91 5.65 18.01
C MET A 1 -26.66 4.79 17.89
N ALA A 2 -26.29 4.35 16.68
CA ALA A 2 -25.09 3.55 16.48
C ALA A 2 -23.86 4.46 16.63
N THR A 3 -23.00 4.17 17.60
CA THR A 3 -21.68 4.77 17.73
C THR A 3 -20.87 4.39 16.50
N LYS A 4 -20.67 5.33 15.59
CA LYS A 4 -19.72 5.19 14.47
C LYS A 4 -18.35 4.98 15.11
N ASN A 5 -17.80 3.77 15.05
CA ASN A 5 -16.42 3.51 15.44
C ASN A 5 -15.51 4.41 14.60
N GLN A 6 -15.14 5.58 15.15
CA GLN A 6 -14.13 6.44 14.56
C GLN A 6 -12.79 5.73 14.76
N ARG A 7 -12.31 5.09 13.70
CA ARG A 7 -10.92 4.66 13.65
C ARG A 7 -10.05 5.91 13.57
N THR A 8 -9.10 6.04 14.48
CA THR A 8 -8.10 7.10 14.44
C THR A 8 -6.81 6.51 13.89
N TYR A 9 -6.11 7.28 13.06
CA TYR A 9 -4.78 6.92 12.59
C TYR A 9 -3.79 6.73 13.75
N SER A 10 -2.94 5.72 13.63
CA SER A 10 -1.79 5.49 14.50
C SER A 10 -0.65 5.01 13.62
N ARG A 11 0.45 5.75 13.61
CA ARG A 11 1.65 5.39 12.85
C ARG A 11 2.12 3.99 13.19
N ASP A 12 2.33 3.72 14.48
CA ASP A 12 2.92 2.45 14.93
C ASP A 12 2.01 1.27 14.58
N LYS A 13 0.69 1.45 14.62
CA LYS A 13 -0.26 0.43 14.16
C LYS A 13 -0.12 0.19 12.65
N VAL A 14 -0.11 1.23 11.83
CA VAL A 14 0.06 1.09 10.37
C VAL A 14 1.39 0.42 10.04
N VAL A 15 2.48 0.84 10.68
CA VAL A 15 3.81 0.25 10.51
C VAL A 15 3.78 -1.24 10.86
N SER A 16 3.21 -1.61 12.01
CA SER A 16 3.13 -3.00 12.43
C SER A 16 2.32 -3.86 11.45
N GLU A 17 1.11 -3.42 11.08
CA GLU A 17 0.21 -4.18 10.19
C GLU A 17 0.81 -4.33 8.78
N LEU A 18 1.42 -3.26 8.25
CA LEU A 18 2.07 -3.31 6.93
C LEU A 18 3.32 -4.19 6.95
N THR A 19 4.07 -4.18 8.04
CA THR A 19 5.22 -5.08 8.24
C THR A 19 4.77 -6.53 8.25
N SER A 20 3.78 -6.88 9.07
CA SER A 20 3.24 -8.25 9.13
C SER A 20 2.66 -8.70 7.78
N PHE A 21 2.02 -7.79 7.04
CA PHE A 21 1.56 -8.09 5.69
C PHE A 21 2.72 -8.44 4.74
N TYR A 22 3.78 -7.63 4.69
CA TYR A 22 4.93 -7.90 3.83
C TYR A 22 5.73 -9.14 4.27
N GLU A 23 5.85 -9.40 5.57
CA GLU A 23 6.45 -10.64 6.09
C GLU A 23 5.66 -11.87 5.63
N CYS A 24 4.33 -11.82 5.70
CA CYS A 24 3.46 -12.88 5.16
C CYS A 24 3.71 -13.10 3.65
N LEU A 25 3.87 -12.04 2.86
CA LEU A 25 4.20 -12.19 1.43
C LEU A 25 5.58 -12.82 1.20
N VAL A 26 6.57 -12.51 2.04
CA VAL A 26 7.90 -13.14 2.02
C VAL A 26 7.83 -14.63 2.37
N GLU A 27 7.01 -15.00 3.35
CA GLU A 27 6.79 -16.41 3.70
C GLU A 27 6.10 -17.18 2.57
N LEU A 28 5.20 -16.51 1.83
CA LEU A 28 4.42 -17.14 0.78
C LEU A 28 5.16 -17.25 -0.56
N TYR A 29 5.78 -16.17 -1.04
CA TYR A 29 6.38 -16.15 -2.39
C TYR A 29 7.43 -15.08 -2.69
N LEU A 30 7.55 -14.00 -1.90
CA LEU A 30 8.59 -13.00 -2.13
C LEU A 30 9.93 -13.49 -1.58
N PRO A 31 11.06 -13.21 -2.26
CA PRO A 31 12.36 -13.51 -1.68
C PRO A 31 12.58 -12.64 -0.44
N SER A 32 13.23 -13.19 0.59
CA SER A 32 13.50 -12.44 1.83
C SER A 32 14.34 -11.18 1.60
N SER A 33 15.16 -11.15 0.54
CA SER A 33 15.93 -9.98 0.13
C SER A 33 15.08 -8.84 -0.45
N ALA A 34 13.80 -9.06 -0.76
CA ALA A 34 12.92 -8.02 -1.26
C ALA A 34 12.44 -7.08 -0.15
N LEU A 35 12.30 -7.55 1.09
CA LEU A 35 11.77 -6.74 2.20
C LEU A 35 12.89 -5.96 2.90
N LYS A 36 12.74 -4.64 2.94
CA LYS A 36 13.64 -3.70 3.62
C LYS A 36 12.95 -3.14 4.86
N TYR A 37 13.61 -3.27 6.02
CA TYR A 37 13.11 -2.72 7.28
C TYR A 37 13.72 -1.35 7.58
N PRO A 38 12.93 -0.39 8.11
CA PRO A 38 13.46 0.88 8.56
C PRO A 38 14.40 0.68 9.77
N PRO A 39 15.47 1.50 9.90
CA PRO A 39 16.22 1.61 11.14
C PRO A 39 15.35 2.08 12.32
N GLN A 40 15.85 2.00 13.56
CA GLN A 40 15.13 2.39 14.78
C GLN A 40 14.60 3.84 14.77
N GLY A 41 15.24 4.74 14.01
CA GLY A 41 14.80 6.14 13.82
C GLY A 41 14.17 6.43 12.46
N GLY A 42 13.73 5.39 11.75
CA GLY A 42 13.24 5.47 10.38
C GLY A 42 14.35 5.64 9.34
N TRP A 43 13.95 5.72 8.08
CA TRP A 43 14.85 5.94 6.94
C TRP A 43 15.48 7.34 7.01
N PRO A 44 16.82 7.46 7.06
CA PRO A 44 17.48 8.75 7.23
C PRO A 44 17.34 9.67 6.01
N ASP A 45 17.24 9.10 4.81
CA ASP A 45 17.17 9.85 3.56
C ASP A 45 15.76 10.36 3.25
N ILE A 46 14.74 9.89 4.00
CA ILE A 46 13.36 10.33 3.86
C ILE A 46 13.13 11.54 4.78
N THR A 47 13.40 12.73 4.23
CA THR A 47 13.20 14.01 4.91
C THR A 47 12.04 14.81 4.29
N PRO A 48 11.52 15.85 4.97
CA PRO A 48 10.53 16.75 4.36
C PRO A 48 11.01 17.35 3.04
N GLU A 49 12.30 17.69 2.93
CA GLU A 49 12.90 18.24 1.70
C GLU A 49 12.92 17.20 0.57
N TYR A 50 13.22 15.95 0.90
CA TYR A 50 13.22 14.84 -0.07
C TYR A 50 11.83 14.61 -0.68
N LEU A 51 10.77 14.79 0.11
CA LEU A 51 9.39 14.59 -0.30
C LEU A 51 8.65 15.89 -0.67
N ALA A 52 9.34 17.04 -0.68
CA ALA A 52 8.70 18.35 -0.83
C ALA A 52 7.87 18.47 -2.11
N PHE A 53 8.31 17.84 -3.20
CA PHE A 53 7.64 17.84 -4.49
C PHE A 53 6.30 17.09 -4.50
N MET A 54 6.01 16.29 -3.48
CA MET A 54 4.74 15.59 -3.33
C MET A 54 3.68 16.39 -2.56
N GLU A 55 4.05 17.55 -2.01
CA GLU A 55 3.16 18.46 -1.26
C GLU A 55 2.38 17.76 -0.12
N LYS A 56 3.02 16.79 0.53
CA LYS A 56 2.44 16.04 1.66
C LYS A 56 2.71 16.72 2.99
N ASN A 57 1.85 16.45 3.97
CA ASN A 57 2.03 16.98 5.32
C ASN A 57 3.05 16.15 6.13
N ASP A 58 3.45 16.68 7.28
CA ASP A 58 4.43 16.05 8.17
C ASP A 58 4.01 14.65 8.65
N THR A 59 2.71 14.38 8.76
CA THR A 59 2.21 13.05 9.15
C THR A 59 2.49 12.01 8.07
N ILE A 60 2.36 12.39 6.80
CA ILE A 60 2.71 11.52 5.68
C ILE A 60 4.22 11.31 5.59
N VAL A 61 5.02 12.37 5.76
CA VAL A 61 6.49 12.25 5.80
C VAL A 61 6.90 11.28 6.92
N ASP A 62 6.31 11.41 8.10
CA ASP A 62 6.59 10.57 9.26
C ASP A 62 6.19 9.10 9.03
N ILE A 63 5.04 8.79 8.42
CA ILE A 63 4.69 7.38 8.12
C ILE A 63 5.60 6.79 7.04
N ILE A 64 5.88 7.51 5.95
CA ILE A 64 6.76 7.01 4.87
C ILE A 64 8.15 6.69 5.44
N ARG A 65 8.66 7.54 6.34
CA ARG A 65 9.95 7.34 7.02
C ARG A 65 10.00 6.07 7.88
N HIS A 66 8.88 5.56 8.37
CA HIS A 66 8.82 4.46 9.33
C HIS A 66 8.20 3.17 8.79
N ILE A 67 7.71 3.12 7.56
CA ILE A 67 7.21 1.88 6.96
C ILE A 67 8.34 1.03 6.35
N PRO A 68 8.15 -0.29 6.30
CA PRO A 68 8.99 -1.15 5.48
C PRO A 68 8.72 -0.93 3.99
N PHE A 69 9.68 -1.29 3.15
CA PHE A 69 9.53 -1.24 1.69
C PHE A 69 9.79 -2.61 1.07
N ILE A 70 9.05 -2.90 0.01
CA ILE A 70 9.41 -3.96 -0.93
C ILE A 70 10.28 -3.32 -2.01
N ARG A 71 11.52 -3.78 -2.10
CA ARG A 71 12.53 -3.29 -3.04
C ARG A 71 12.02 -3.40 -4.47
N GLN A 72 12.10 -2.31 -5.22
CA GLN A 72 11.90 -2.31 -6.66
C GLN A 72 13.27 -2.27 -7.34
N ASP A 73 13.72 -3.39 -7.93
CA ASP A 73 14.98 -3.43 -8.68
C ASP A 73 14.74 -2.85 -10.09
N GLU A 74 15.54 -1.86 -10.49
CA GLU A 74 15.36 -1.09 -11.74
C GLU A 74 15.37 -1.97 -13.00
N ASP A 75 16.12 -3.08 -12.98
CA ASP A 75 16.28 -3.99 -14.11
C ASP A 75 15.28 -5.16 -14.13
N SER A 76 14.39 -5.24 -13.13
CA SER A 76 13.49 -6.39 -12.96
C SER A 76 12.02 -6.00 -12.94
N LYS A 77 11.14 -6.97 -13.20
CA LYS A 77 9.71 -6.75 -13.00
C LYS A 77 9.45 -6.49 -11.52
N PRO A 78 8.66 -5.45 -11.19
CA PRO A 78 8.42 -5.08 -9.81
C PRO A 78 7.72 -6.23 -9.06
N TYR A 79 8.11 -6.46 -7.81
CA TYR A 79 7.42 -7.45 -6.99
C TYR A 79 5.97 -7.02 -6.78
N GLN A 80 5.05 -7.93 -7.05
CA GLN A 80 3.63 -7.69 -6.84
C GLN A 80 3.25 -8.08 -5.42
N ILE A 81 2.57 -7.18 -4.73
CA ILE A 81 2.00 -7.40 -3.39
C ILE A 81 0.51 -7.80 -3.47
N TYR A 82 -0.09 -7.57 -4.65
CA TYR A 82 -1.45 -7.93 -5.00
C TYR A 82 -1.54 -8.04 -6.54
N GLU A 83 -2.67 -8.51 -7.09
CA GLU A 83 -2.89 -8.62 -8.53
C GLU A 83 -2.46 -7.35 -9.27
N LYS A 84 -1.41 -7.47 -10.10
CA LYS A 84 -0.82 -6.40 -10.92
C LYS A 84 -0.54 -5.11 -10.14
N THR A 85 -0.25 -5.22 -8.84
CA THR A 85 -0.08 -4.09 -7.92
C THR A 85 1.21 -4.24 -7.14
N SER A 86 2.03 -3.19 -7.11
CA SER A 86 3.34 -3.16 -6.46
C SER A 86 3.40 -2.07 -5.40
N ALA A 87 4.06 -2.36 -4.28
CA ALA A 87 4.32 -1.36 -3.25
C ALA A 87 5.17 -0.22 -3.80
N VAL A 88 4.89 1.01 -3.35
CA VAL A 88 5.74 2.16 -3.64
C VAL A 88 6.99 2.09 -2.77
N ASP A 89 8.16 2.07 -3.41
CA ASP A 89 9.46 2.12 -2.74
C ASP A 89 9.96 3.57 -2.73
N TYR A 90 9.55 4.34 -1.73
CA TYR A 90 9.99 5.73 -1.52
C TYR A 90 11.48 5.84 -1.20
N ASN A 91 12.16 4.73 -0.92
CA ASN A 91 13.62 4.64 -0.76
C ASN A 91 14.28 3.85 -1.90
N GLY A 92 13.61 3.76 -3.05
CA GLY A 92 14.09 3.05 -4.24
C GLY A 92 14.91 3.96 -5.15
N GLY A 93 15.78 3.35 -5.98
CA GLY A 93 16.63 4.08 -6.94
C GLY A 93 15.82 4.94 -7.90
N THR A 94 14.69 4.43 -8.41
CA THR A 94 13.76 5.19 -9.24
C THR A 94 13.22 6.43 -8.54
N PHE A 95 12.78 6.31 -7.28
CA PHE A 95 12.24 7.45 -6.53
C PHE A 95 13.34 8.48 -6.25
N HIS A 96 14.53 8.04 -5.84
CA HIS A 96 15.71 8.90 -5.69
C HIS A 96 16.07 9.64 -6.99
N GLY A 97 16.02 8.95 -8.13
CA GLY A 97 16.27 9.54 -9.44
C GLY A 97 15.29 10.65 -9.77
N ILE A 98 13.99 10.44 -9.51
CA ILE A 98 12.96 11.47 -9.72
C ILE A 98 13.10 12.62 -8.75
N ALA A 99 13.29 12.35 -7.45
CA ALA A 99 13.47 13.36 -6.42
C ALA A 99 14.69 14.28 -6.68
N SER A 100 15.67 13.80 -7.46
CA SER A 100 16.89 14.54 -7.80
C SER A 100 16.78 15.37 -9.10
N LEU A 101 15.65 15.33 -9.80
CA LEU A 101 15.45 16.12 -11.02
C LEU A 101 15.30 17.62 -10.69
N ASP A 102 15.60 18.48 -11.66
CA ASP A 102 15.27 19.92 -11.57
C ASP A 102 13.76 20.16 -11.42
N LYS A 103 12.96 19.24 -11.96
CA LYS A 103 11.49 19.23 -11.92
C LYS A 103 11.00 17.83 -11.58
N PRO A 104 11.02 17.44 -10.30
CA PRO A 104 10.45 16.18 -9.84
C PRO A 104 8.94 16.17 -10.05
N TYR A 105 8.35 14.97 -10.16
CA TYR A 105 6.93 14.79 -10.45
C TYR A 105 6.33 13.70 -9.54
N PRO A 106 5.14 13.94 -8.97
CA PRO A 106 4.57 13.05 -7.94
C PRO A 106 4.07 11.71 -8.48
N ASP A 107 3.85 11.56 -9.80
CA ASP A 107 3.36 10.32 -10.45
C ASP A 107 4.36 9.14 -10.39
N VAL A 108 5.58 9.41 -9.93
CA VAL A 108 6.49 8.34 -9.47
C VAL A 108 5.88 7.51 -8.33
N ALA A 109 4.91 8.05 -7.57
CA ALA A 109 4.13 7.33 -6.56
C ALA A 109 2.62 7.51 -6.75
N ASP A 110 2.16 8.75 -6.89
CA ASP A 110 0.75 9.11 -6.92
C ASP A 110 0.12 8.87 -8.31
N PRO A 111 -1.21 8.87 -8.43
CA PRO A 111 -1.88 8.86 -9.72
C PRO A 111 -1.54 10.12 -10.54
N LEU A 112 -1.73 10.03 -11.85
CA LEU A 112 -1.71 11.20 -12.72
C LEU A 112 -2.80 12.20 -12.29
N GLU A 113 -2.51 13.49 -12.35
CA GLU A 113 -3.45 14.55 -11.93
C GLU A 113 -4.77 14.51 -12.70
N GLU A 114 -4.76 14.03 -13.96
CA GLU A 114 -5.95 13.84 -14.78
C GLU A 114 -6.89 12.76 -14.24
N MET A 115 -6.38 11.84 -13.41
CA MET A 115 -7.16 10.77 -12.79
C MET A 115 -7.72 11.23 -11.44
N THR A 116 -6.86 11.77 -10.58
CA THR A 116 -7.24 12.37 -9.29
C THR A 116 -6.11 13.21 -8.72
N THR A 117 -6.46 14.16 -7.86
CA THR A 117 -5.51 14.86 -6.98
C THR A 117 -5.64 14.30 -5.56
N LEU A 118 -4.53 14.00 -4.90
CA LEU A 118 -4.54 13.49 -3.53
C LEU A 118 -4.36 14.63 -2.52
N PRO A 119 -5.18 14.71 -1.46
CA PRO A 119 -4.93 15.63 -0.35
C PRO A 119 -3.58 15.35 0.34
N SER A 120 -3.02 16.35 1.02
CA SER A 120 -1.71 16.26 1.68
C SER A 120 -1.65 15.24 2.82
N HIS A 121 -2.80 14.79 3.34
CA HIS A 121 -2.94 13.73 4.35
C HIS A 121 -3.18 12.33 3.75
N VAL A 122 -3.07 12.17 2.43
CA VAL A 122 -3.23 10.88 1.74
C VAL A 122 -1.92 10.47 1.06
N VAL A 123 -1.49 9.24 1.32
CA VAL A 123 -0.28 8.63 0.73
C VAL A 123 -0.61 7.38 -0.07
N THR A 124 0.10 7.18 -1.17
CA THR A 124 0.02 5.97 -2.00
C THR A 124 0.94 4.89 -1.47
N LEU A 125 0.39 3.82 -0.88
CA LEU A 125 1.18 2.68 -0.39
C LEU A 125 1.54 1.72 -1.54
N ALA A 126 0.66 1.60 -2.53
CA ALA A 126 0.87 0.73 -3.69
C ALA A 126 0.17 1.29 -4.93
N LYS A 127 0.68 0.92 -6.11
CA LYS A 127 0.16 1.35 -7.40
C LYS A 127 0.27 0.24 -8.45
N THR A 128 -0.34 0.49 -9.61
CA THR A 128 -0.34 -0.47 -10.73
C THR A 128 1.08 -0.81 -11.20
N SER A 129 1.36 -2.11 -11.37
CA SER A 129 2.63 -2.61 -11.88
C SER A 129 2.67 -2.41 -13.41
N GLY A 130 3.29 -1.32 -13.87
CA GLY A 130 3.42 -1.04 -15.31
C GLY A 130 2.22 -0.32 -15.94
N GLY A 131 1.38 0.33 -15.13
CA GLY A 131 0.40 1.31 -15.60
C GLY A 131 -0.96 0.77 -16.03
N ARG A 132 -1.21 -0.56 -15.96
CA ARG A 132 -2.52 -1.14 -16.33
C ARG A 132 -3.01 -2.27 -15.44
N ASP A 133 -4.34 -2.40 -15.37
CA ASP A 133 -5.13 -3.47 -14.75
C ASP A 133 -4.79 -3.80 -13.28
N GLY A 134 -4.22 -2.84 -12.55
CA GLY A 134 -3.86 -2.99 -11.15
C GLY A 134 -4.54 -1.92 -10.31
N TYR A 135 -4.18 -1.86 -9.04
CA TYR A 135 -4.87 -1.02 -8.08
C TYR A 135 -3.94 -0.01 -7.45
N TYR A 136 -4.53 1.11 -7.04
CA TYR A 136 -3.92 2.03 -6.09
C TYR A 136 -4.43 1.71 -4.69
N ILE A 137 -3.51 1.71 -3.74
CA ILE A 137 -3.82 1.56 -2.32
C ILE A 137 -3.39 2.83 -1.63
N PHE A 138 -4.36 3.56 -1.08
CA PHE A 138 -4.14 4.82 -0.39
C PHE A 138 -4.33 4.68 1.11
N LEU A 139 -3.54 5.38 1.90
CA LEU A 139 -3.75 5.58 3.33
C LEU A 139 -4.13 7.04 3.58
N ASP A 140 -5.32 7.24 4.14
CA ASP A 140 -5.79 8.54 4.66
C ASP A 140 -5.49 8.61 6.17
N THR A 141 -4.56 9.48 6.55
CA THR A 141 -4.13 9.62 7.95
C THR A 141 -5.06 10.49 8.79
N GLU A 142 -5.96 11.28 8.20
CA GLU A 142 -6.99 11.99 8.97
C GLU A 142 -8.11 11.05 9.39
N ARG A 143 -8.45 10.08 8.53
CA ARG A 143 -9.53 9.11 8.77
C ARG A 143 -9.05 7.76 9.31
N GLY A 144 -7.75 7.48 9.24
CA GLY A 144 -7.20 6.17 9.61
C GLY A 144 -7.74 5.04 8.74
N THR A 145 -7.97 5.31 7.45
CA THR A 145 -8.58 4.37 6.51
C THR A 145 -7.66 4.07 5.35
N ILE A 146 -7.73 2.83 4.87
CA ILE A 146 -7.12 2.42 3.60
C ILE A 146 -8.21 2.40 2.54
N THR A 147 -7.94 3.04 1.41
CA THR A 147 -8.81 3.02 0.23
C THR A 147 -8.14 2.23 -0.87
N TYR A 148 -8.91 1.33 -1.46
CA TYR A 148 -8.51 0.55 -2.60
C TYR A 148 -9.21 1.11 -3.84
N CYS A 149 -8.45 1.46 -4.87
CA CYS A 149 -8.97 2.18 -6.03
C CYS A 149 -8.45 1.56 -7.33
N ASP A 150 -9.39 1.10 -8.15
CA ASP A 150 -9.18 0.86 -9.56
C ASP A 150 -9.68 2.09 -10.34
N PHE A 151 -8.82 2.70 -11.14
CA PHE A 151 -9.19 3.83 -11.98
C PHE A 151 -9.62 3.40 -13.39
N GLN A 152 -9.48 2.11 -13.73
CA GLN A 152 -9.83 1.54 -15.03
C GLN A 152 -11.24 0.99 -15.00
N ASP A 153 -11.54 0.21 -13.97
CA ASP A 153 -12.86 -0.27 -13.65
C ASP A 153 -13.39 0.59 -12.50
N GLY A 154 -14.10 1.69 -12.83
CA GLY A 154 -14.82 2.48 -11.81
C GLY A 154 -15.66 1.54 -10.93
N PRO A 155 -15.98 1.90 -9.67
CA PRO A 155 -16.41 0.94 -8.66
C PRO A 155 -17.61 0.09 -9.13
N GLU A 156 -17.35 -1.16 -9.52
CA GLU A 156 -18.41 -2.12 -9.75
C GLU A 156 -18.91 -2.63 -8.40
N HIS A 157 -20.23 -2.57 -8.21
CA HIS A 157 -20.87 -3.07 -7.02
C HIS A 157 -20.85 -4.61 -7.09
N THR A 158 -19.90 -5.26 -6.43
CA THR A 158 -19.90 -6.73 -6.33
C THR A 158 -21.01 -7.16 -5.39
N ASP A 159 -22.15 -7.56 -5.97
CA ASP A 159 -23.19 -8.25 -5.22
C ASP A 159 -22.68 -9.66 -4.86
N LEU A 160 -22.20 -9.81 -3.63
CA LEU A 160 -21.68 -11.07 -3.11
C LEU A 160 -22.74 -12.19 -3.08
N SER A 161 -24.03 -11.87 -3.29
CA SER A 161 -25.10 -12.86 -3.46
C SER A 161 -25.13 -13.49 -4.87
N GLN A 162 -24.38 -12.94 -5.82
CA GLN A 162 -24.29 -13.39 -7.22
C GLN A 162 -22.98 -14.14 -7.53
N VAL A 163 -22.15 -14.45 -6.52
CA VAL A 163 -20.90 -15.20 -6.73
C VAL A 163 -21.25 -16.67 -6.99
N GLY A 164 -21.53 -16.95 -8.25
CA GLY A 164 -21.96 -18.25 -8.74
C GLY A 164 -22.21 -18.23 -10.24
N VAL A 165 -21.21 -18.71 -10.99
CA VAL A 165 -21.31 -19.24 -12.36
C VAL A 165 -21.47 -18.18 -13.47
N LYS A 166 -20.34 -17.55 -13.85
CA LYS A 166 -20.10 -17.23 -15.27
C LYS A 166 -19.11 -18.26 -15.84
N PRO A 167 -19.50 -19.09 -16.84
CA PRO A 167 -18.55 -19.98 -17.49
C PRO A 167 -17.61 -19.14 -18.36
N GLY A 168 -16.31 -19.13 -18.01
CA GLY A 168 -15.25 -18.57 -18.85
C GLY A 168 -14.30 -17.58 -18.17
N PHE A 169 -14.52 -17.20 -16.91
CA PHE A 169 -13.58 -16.36 -16.17
C PHE A 169 -12.88 -17.20 -15.09
N HIS A 170 -11.55 -17.30 -15.17
CA HIS A 170 -10.76 -17.93 -14.11
C HIS A 170 -10.67 -16.96 -12.93
N GLU A 171 -11.68 -17.00 -12.06
CA GLU A 171 -11.72 -16.23 -10.83
C GLU A 171 -10.77 -16.84 -9.79
N ARG A 172 -9.73 -16.09 -9.39
CA ARG A 172 -8.93 -16.39 -8.19
C ARG A 172 -9.40 -15.47 -7.07
N VAL A 173 -10.30 -15.97 -6.25
CA VAL A 173 -10.76 -15.30 -5.04
C VAL A 173 -9.67 -15.35 -3.97
N PHE A 174 -9.13 -14.20 -3.59
CA PHE A 174 -8.47 -14.02 -2.29
C PHE A 174 -9.50 -13.44 -1.30
N LYS A 175 -10.01 -14.26 -0.39
CA LYS A 175 -10.72 -13.79 0.80
C LYS A 175 -9.66 -13.39 1.84
N SER A 176 -9.51 -12.10 2.14
CA SER A 176 -8.97 -11.66 3.43
C SER A 176 -10.03 -10.85 4.17
N SER A 177 -10.80 -11.55 5.01
CA SER A 177 -11.47 -10.92 6.15
C SER A 177 -10.57 -11.17 7.34
N ILE A 178 -9.78 -10.17 7.73
CA ILE A 178 -9.23 -10.13 9.08
C ILE A 178 -10.40 -9.73 9.98
N GLU A 179 -11.15 -10.73 10.43
CA GLU A 179 -11.93 -10.60 11.67
C GLU A 179 -10.96 -10.91 12.81
N ALA A 180 -10.58 -9.85 13.53
CA ALA A 180 -9.95 -9.98 14.83
C ALA A 180 -10.99 -10.57 15.79
N ASP A 181 -10.98 -11.90 15.97
CA ASP A 181 -11.44 -12.62 17.18
C ASP A 181 -11.31 -14.17 17.12
N ALA A 182 -10.52 -14.76 16.20
CA ALA A 182 -10.44 -16.22 16.05
C ALA A 182 -9.07 -16.87 16.39
N LEU A 183 -8.27 -16.29 17.29
CA LEU A 183 -7.00 -16.88 17.77
C LEU A 183 -7.07 -17.42 19.22
N THR A 184 -8.19 -18.00 19.64
CA THR A 184 -8.27 -18.66 20.97
C THR A 184 -8.95 -20.03 20.96
N THR A 185 -8.84 -20.83 19.89
CA THR A 185 -9.39 -22.20 19.92
C THR A 185 -8.60 -23.25 19.16
N TRP A 186 -7.27 -23.13 19.09
CA TRP A 186 -6.41 -24.12 18.40
C TRP A 186 -5.26 -24.72 19.22
N PHE A 187 -5.33 -24.66 20.55
CA PHE A 187 -4.62 -25.60 21.44
C PHE A 187 -5.50 -25.93 22.65
N GLY A 188 -6.28 -27.01 22.54
CA GLY A 188 -7.15 -27.46 23.61
C GLY A 188 -7.98 -28.68 23.24
N SER A 189 -7.30 -29.82 23.12
CA SER A 189 -7.76 -31.21 23.34
C SER A 189 -7.32 -32.17 22.22
N GLN A 190 -6.16 -32.82 22.42
CA GLN A 190 -6.05 -34.27 22.63
C GLN A 190 -4.77 -34.55 23.41
#